data_AF-A0A7J4JH37-F1
#
_entry.id   AF-A0A7J4JH37-F1
#
_cell.length_a   1.000
_cell.length_b   1.000
_cell.length_c   1.000
_cell.angle_alpha   90.00
_cell.angle_beta   90.00
_cell.angle_gamma   90.00
#
_symmetry.space_group_name_H-M   'P 1'
#
loop_
_entity.id
_entity.type
_entity.pdbx_description
1 polymer ?
#
loop_
_entity_poly.entity_id
_entity_poly.type
_entity_poly.pdbx_seq_one_letter_code
_entity_poly.pdbx_strand_id
1 'polypeptide(L)'
;MDLLFHLLIPYTLLRLRGYGNRYLVPLAVLAVLPDLDRFAWLRRSWHSLLLGLALVALAWFLARKRADGKRITFISGFYFFSHLALDLGGEMAWLWPLDSSYYVVTPYVKLVNLWPIFGVDFQVVPTVVQGIGTVLSAAGFGVLGLLLGLWTVNSLRRK
;
A
#
# COMPACT_ATOMS: atom_id res chain seq x y z
N MET A 1 11.04 -3.93 -1.01
CA MET A 1 11.57 -3.27 -2.24
C MET A 1 12.57 -2.17 -1.90
N ASP A 2 13.17 -1.48 -2.88
CA ASP A 2 14.02 -0.30 -2.59
C ASP A 2 13.15 0.84 -2.05
N LEU A 3 13.63 1.51 -0.99
CA LEU A 3 12.96 2.61 -0.27
C LEU A 3 12.48 3.70 -1.23
N LEU A 4 13.26 3.92 -2.29
CA LEU A 4 12.96 4.91 -3.32
C LEU A 4 11.60 4.66 -4.01
N PHE A 5 11.24 3.41 -4.29
CA PHE A 5 9.97 3.08 -4.95
C PHE A 5 8.77 3.24 -4.02
N HIS A 6 8.92 2.88 -2.74
CA HIS A 6 7.91 3.11 -1.71
C HIS A 6 7.56 4.59 -1.54
N LEU A 7 8.50 5.48 -1.87
CA LEU A 7 8.29 6.91 -1.85
C LEU A 7 7.73 7.44 -3.19
N LEU A 8 8.43 7.14 -4.29
CA LEU A 8 8.18 7.77 -5.59
C LEU A 8 6.84 7.38 -6.20
N ILE A 9 6.44 6.11 -6.07
CA ILE A 9 5.18 5.63 -6.64
C ILE A 9 4.01 6.38 -5.99
N PRO A 10 3.78 6.30 -4.67
CA PRO A 10 2.65 6.99 -4.08
C PRO A 10 2.74 8.51 -4.21
N TYR A 11 3.94 9.10 -4.14
CA TYR A 11 4.14 10.53 -4.38
C TYR A 11 3.63 10.93 -5.77
N THR A 12 4.05 10.21 -6.81
CA THR A 12 3.68 10.51 -8.20
C THR A 12 2.17 10.37 -8.40
N LEU A 13 1.55 9.35 -7.83
CA LEU A 13 0.10 9.12 -7.92
C LEU A 13 -0.69 10.24 -7.24
N LEU A 14 -0.29 10.64 -6.05
CA LEU A 14 -0.91 11.76 -5.35
C LEU A 14 -0.68 13.09 -6.09
N ARG A 15 0.49 13.26 -6.71
CA ARG A 15 0.78 14.44 -7.54
C ARG A 15 -0.14 14.49 -8.77
N LEU A 16 -0.31 13.37 -9.47
CA LEU A 16 -1.25 13.23 -10.60
C LEU A 16 -2.71 13.47 -10.17
N ARG A 17 -3.07 13.14 -8.92
CA ARG A 17 -4.39 13.45 -8.35
C ARG A 17 -4.62 14.95 -8.09
N GLY A 18 -3.57 15.78 -8.20
CA GLY A 18 -3.63 17.23 -8.02
C GLY A 18 -3.26 17.70 -6.61
N TYR A 19 -2.68 16.84 -5.77
CA TYR A 19 -2.16 17.28 -4.48
C TYR A 19 -0.85 18.05 -4.66
N GLY A 20 -0.68 19.12 -3.89
CA GLY A 20 0.51 19.98 -3.92
C GLY A 20 1.59 19.55 -2.94
N ASN A 21 2.83 19.96 -3.21
CA ASN A 21 4.02 19.62 -2.40
C ASN A 21 3.87 20.00 -0.92
N ARG A 22 3.06 21.01 -0.61
CA ARG A 22 2.74 21.43 0.77
C ARG A 22 2.20 20.30 1.66
N TYR A 23 1.60 19.26 1.07
CA TYR A 23 1.17 18.06 1.78
C TYR A 23 2.04 16.86 1.45
N LEU A 24 2.43 16.72 0.18
CA LEU A 24 3.11 15.51 -0.29
C LEU A 24 4.47 15.32 0.35
N VAL A 25 5.27 16.39 0.47
CA VAL A 25 6.64 16.29 1.01
C VAL A 25 6.64 16.05 2.51
N PRO A 26 5.89 16.80 3.34
CA PRO A 26 5.87 16.52 4.79
C PRO A 26 5.31 15.14 5.13
N LEU A 27 4.28 14.69 4.39
CA LEU A 27 3.63 13.40 4.66
C LEU A 27 4.36 12.22 4.02
N ALA A 28 5.30 12.46 3.10
CA ALA A 28 6.13 11.42 2.50
C ALA A 28 6.98 10.66 3.53
N VAL A 29 7.31 11.28 4.67
CA VAL A 29 7.99 10.63 5.79
C VAL A 29 7.21 9.40 6.29
N LEU A 30 5.88 9.41 6.19
CA LEU A 30 5.03 8.28 6.58
C LEU A 30 5.22 7.04 5.68
N ALA A 31 5.67 7.21 4.44
CA ALA A 31 6.03 6.10 3.56
C ALA A 31 7.42 5.53 3.90
N VAL A 32 8.29 6.32 4.52
CA VAL A 32 9.65 5.87 4.91
C VAL A 32 9.64 5.16 6.26
N LEU A 33 8.72 5.56 7.14
CA LEU A 33 8.60 5.03 8.51
C LEU A 33 8.63 3.50 8.61
N PRO A 34 7.90 2.74 7.78
CA PRO A 34 7.95 1.28 7.86
C PRO A 34 9.33 0.69 7.56
N ASP A 35 10.07 1.29 6.62
CA ASP A 35 11.41 0.84 6.22
C ASP A 35 12.51 1.26 7.21
N LEU A 36 12.20 2.07 8.24
CA LEU A 36 13.17 2.41 9.29
C LEU A 36 13.53 1.20 10.17
N ASP A 37 12.70 0.16 10.15
CA ASP A 37 12.94 -1.09 10.88
C ASP A 37 14.24 -1.80 10.41
N ARG A 38 14.63 -1.60 9.15
CA ARG A 38 15.90 -2.06 8.58
C ARG A 38 17.12 -1.54 9.32
N PHE A 39 17.02 -0.37 9.96
CA PHE A 39 18.11 0.23 10.74
C PHE A 39 18.10 -0.18 12.21
N ALA A 40 16.96 -0.63 12.73
CA ALA A 40 16.74 -0.76 14.16
C ALA A 40 16.78 -2.20 14.70
N TRP A 41 17.18 -3.20 13.89
CA TRP A 41 17.13 -4.64 14.24
C TRP A 41 15.73 -5.12 14.71
N LEU A 42 14.72 -4.27 14.56
CA LEU A 42 13.32 -4.51 14.88
C LEU A 42 12.75 -5.32 13.72
N ARG A 43 12.63 -6.63 13.95
CA ARG A 43 12.21 -7.61 12.96
C ARG A 43 10.87 -7.25 12.28
N ARG A 44 10.86 -6.70 11.05
CA ARG A 44 9.72 -6.67 10.09
C ARG A 44 8.34 -6.25 10.65
N SER A 45 8.32 -5.66 11.84
CA SER A 45 7.14 -5.44 12.68
C SER A 45 6.46 -4.12 12.29
N TRP A 46 7.21 -3.28 11.59
CA TRP A 46 6.74 -2.02 11.07
C TRP A 46 5.96 -2.16 9.76
N HIS A 47 6.11 -3.30 9.06
CA HIS A 47 5.25 -3.76 7.97
C HIS A 47 4.02 -4.51 8.52
N SER A 48 3.35 -3.88 9.50
CA SER A 48 2.12 -4.38 10.12
C SER A 48 0.92 -3.59 9.64
N LEU A 49 -0.17 -4.31 9.34
CA LEU A 49 -1.46 -3.70 9.02
C LEU A 49 -2.03 -2.96 10.23
N LEU A 50 -1.91 -3.53 11.43
CA LEU A 50 -2.41 -2.90 12.65
C LEU A 50 -1.64 -1.62 12.97
N LEU A 51 -0.31 -1.62 12.81
CA LEU A 51 0.49 -0.41 12.99
C LEU A 51 0.09 0.67 11.97
N GLY A 52 -0.12 0.26 10.72
CA GLY A 52 -0.64 1.15 9.69
C GLY A 52 -1.97 1.79 10.03
N LEU A 53 -2.94 0.96 10.42
CA LEU A 53 -4.25 1.43 10.85
C LEU A 53 -4.12 2.37 12.05
N ALA A 54 -3.26 2.08 13.02
CA ALA A 54 -3.01 2.95 14.16
C ALA A 54 -2.41 4.31 13.75
N LEU A 55 -1.43 4.33 12.84
CA LEU A 55 -0.83 5.57 12.35
C LEU A 55 -1.81 6.42 11.54
N VAL A 56 -2.65 5.78 10.71
CA VAL A 56 -3.70 6.48 9.96
C VAL A 56 -4.79 7.00 10.90
N ALA A 57 -5.18 6.23 11.90
CA ALA A 57 -6.13 6.66 12.93
C ALA A 57 -5.57 7.83 13.74
N LEU A 58 -4.28 7.82 14.08
CA LEU A 58 -3.58 8.92 14.73
C LEU A 58 -3.54 10.16 13.82
N ALA A 59 -3.17 10.01 12.55
CA ALA A 59 -3.19 11.10 11.58
C ALA A 59 -4.60 11.71 11.46
N TRP A 60 -5.64 10.87 11.39
CA TRP A 60 -7.02 11.31 11.44
C TRP A 60 -7.35 12.06 12.73
N PHE A 61 -7.00 11.50 13.89
CA PHE A 61 -7.29 12.11 15.18
C PHE A 61 -6.65 13.49 15.34
N LEU A 62 -5.39 13.64 14.90
CA LEU A 62 -4.66 14.91 14.93
C LEU A 62 -5.19 15.92 13.91
N ALA A 63 -5.66 15.43 12.75
CA ALA A 63 -6.09 16.30 11.67
C ALA A 63 -7.60 16.58 11.67
N ARG A 64 -8.43 15.87 12.44
CA ARG A 64 -9.91 15.95 12.38
C ARG A 64 -10.52 17.32 12.61
N LYS A 65 -9.83 18.22 13.33
CA LYS A 65 -10.26 19.60 13.58
C LYS A 65 -9.66 20.63 12.61
N ARG A 66 -8.77 20.22 11.71
CA ARG A 66 -8.14 21.10 10.72
C ARG A 66 -9.02 21.20 9.47
N ALA A 67 -9.03 22.36 8.82
CA ALA A 67 -9.74 22.58 7.56
C ALA A 67 -9.32 21.56 6.49
N ASP A 68 -8.02 21.25 6.42
CA ASP A 68 -7.47 20.25 5.50
C ASP A 68 -7.44 18.82 6.07
N GLY A 69 -8.14 18.56 7.18
CA GLY A 69 -8.03 17.32 7.94
C GLY A 69 -8.25 16.06 7.09
N LYS A 70 -9.33 16.06 6.31
CA LYS A 70 -9.65 14.95 5.39
C LYS A 70 -8.55 14.68 4.38
N ARG A 71 -7.93 15.74 3.85
CA ARG A 71 -6.85 15.66 2.86
C ARG A 71 -5.57 15.09 3.49
N ILE A 72 -5.22 15.54 4.69
CA ILE A 72 -4.06 15.03 5.42
C ILE A 72 -4.23 13.54 5.71
N THR A 73 -5.37 13.14 6.29
CA THR A 73 -5.65 11.73 6.60
C THR A 73 -5.58 10.85 5.36
N PHE A 74 -6.18 11.30 4.25
CA PHE A 74 -6.17 10.56 3.00
C PHE A 74 -4.74 10.36 2.47
N ILE A 75 -3.94 11.42 2.42
CA ILE A 75 -2.55 11.35 1.93
C ILE A 75 -1.71 10.45 2.84
N SER A 76 -1.85 10.59 4.15
CA SER A 76 -1.17 9.74 5.14
C SER A 76 -1.51 8.26 4.95
N GLY A 77 -2.82 7.95 4.84
CA GLY A 77 -3.27 6.58 4.57
C GLY A 77 -2.78 6.07 3.24
N PHE A 78 -2.82 6.90 2.19
CA PHE A 78 -2.37 6.49 0.87
C PHE A 78 -0.88 6.13 0.85
N TYR A 79 -0.02 6.93 1.48
CA TYR A 79 1.40 6.60 1.61
C TYR A 79 1.61 5.28 2.35
N PHE A 80 0.97 5.10 3.51
CA PHE A 80 1.15 3.88 4.31
C PHE A 80 0.62 2.63 3.60
N PHE A 81 -0.59 2.67 3.05
CA PHE A 81 -1.18 1.51 2.39
C PHE A 81 -0.52 1.20 1.05
N SER A 82 -0.02 2.21 0.33
CA SER A 82 0.80 1.96 -0.86
C SER A 82 2.12 1.27 -0.49
N HIS A 83 2.70 1.62 0.66
CA HIS A 83 3.87 0.91 1.19
C HIS A 83 3.57 -0.58 1.40
N LEU A 84 2.49 -0.89 2.14
CA LEU A 84 2.08 -2.28 2.36
C LEU A 84 1.74 -3.00 1.05
N ALA A 85 1.08 -2.30 0.12
CA ALA A 85 0.71 -2.87 -1.18
C ALA A 85 1.93 -3.20 -2.03
N LEU A 86 2.96 -2.34 -2.01
CA LEU A 86 4.21 -2.57 -2.73
C LEU A 86 5.00 -3.74 -2.15
N ASP A 87 5.02 -3.91 -0.83
CA ASP A 87 5.69 -5.05 -0.21
C ASP A 87 4.82 -6.34 -0.18
N LEU A 88 3.64 -6.38 -0.81
CA LEU A 88 2.81 -7.60 -0.94
C LEU A 88 3.57 -8.72 -1.65
N GLY A 89 3.85 -9.83 -0.98
CA GLY A 89 4.68 -10.92 -1.50
C GLY A 89 6.06 -10.98 -0.83
N GLY A 90 6.37 -10.00 0.01
CA GLY A 90 7.38 -10.10 1.06
C GLY A 90 6.81 -10.67 2.36
N GLU A 91 7.71 -10.97 3.29
CA GLU A 91 7.35 -11.42 4.65
C GLU A 91 6.92 -10.22 5.51
N MET A 92 5.65 -10.23 5.96
CA MET A 92 5.05 -9.15 6.73
C MET A 92 4.41 -9.68 8.02
N ALA A 93 4.62 -8.98 9.14
CA ALA A 93 3.96 -9.29 10.40
C ALA A 93 2.61 -8.55 10.48
N TRP A 94 1.64 -9.00 9.69
CA TRP A 94 0.34 -8.35 9.51
C TRP A 94 -0.37 -7.99 10.81
N LEU A 95 -0.28 -8.88 11.81
CA LEU A 95 -1.00 -8.79 13.07
C LEU A 95 -0.13 -8.29 14.23
N TRP A 96 1.11 -7.86 13.99
CA TRP A 96 1.95 -7.29 15.05
C TRP A 96 1.32 -6.00 15.60
N PRO A 97 1.30 -5.75 16.92
CA PRO A 97 1.99 -6.49 17.99
C PRO A 97 1.20 -7.64 18.64
N LEU A 98 -0.01 -7.95 18.15
CA LEU A 98 -0.84 -9.03 18.72
C LEU A 98 -0.28 -10.42 18.41
N ASP A 99 0.38 -10.55 17.26
CA ASP A 99 1.07 -11.77 16.83
C ASP A 99 2.43 -11.41 16.23
N SER A 100 3.43 -12.25 16.50
CA SER A 100 4.80 -12.12 15.99
C SER A 100 5.06 -12.96 14.74
N SER A 101 4.06 -13.74 14.30
CA SER A 101 4.12 -14.53 13.06
C SER A 101 4.24 -13.63 11.82
N TYR A 102 5.01 -14.10 10.84
CA TYR A 102 5.11 -13.47 9.52
C TYR A 102 4.25 -14.24 8.52
N TYR A 103 3.60 -13.52 7.62
CA TYR A 103 2.83 -14.09 6.53
C TYR A 103 3.28 -13.49 5.20
N VAL A 104 3.34 -14.33 4.18
CA VAL A 104 3.55 -13.90 2.79
C VAL A 104 2.22 -14.00 2.08
N VAL A 105 1.75 -12.85 1.59
CA VAL A 105 0.54 -12.78 0.74
C VAL A 105 1.00 -12.70 -0.70
N THR A 106 0.78 -13.76 -1.47
CA THR A 106 1.15 -13.78 -2.90
C THR A 106 -0.11 -13.63 -3.75
N PRO A 107 -0.44 -12.43 -4.26
CA PRO A 107 -1.52 -12.28 -5.21
C PRO A 107 -1.11 -12.89 -6.55
N TYR A 108 -1.94 -13.76 -7.11
CA TYR A 108 -1.76 -14.29 -8.46
C TYR A 108 -2.96 -13.91 -9.33
N VAL A 109 -2.72 -13.64 -10.61
CA VAL A 109 -3.75 -13.43 -11.61
C VAL A 109 -3.96 -14.74 -12.34
N LYS A 110 -5.13 -15.37 -12.15
CA LYS A 110 -5.53 -16.52 -12.94
C LYS A 110 -6.22 -16.02 -14.21
N LEU A 111 -5.55 -16.13 -15.36
CA LEU A 111 -6.19 -15.92 -16.65
C LEU A 111 -7.11 -17.10 -16.93
N VAL A 112 -8.42 -16.91 -16.75
CA VAL A 112 -9.43 -17.88 -17.18
C VAL A 112 -9.71 -17.60 -18.66
N ASN A 113 -9.70 -18.64 -19.50
CA ASN A 113 -9.83 -18.54 -20.97
C ASN A 113 -10.85 -17.48 -21.41
N LEU A 114 -10.38 -16.50 -22.18
CA LEU A 114 -11.14 -15.35 -22.64
C LEU A 114 -11.61 -15.57 -24.09
N TRP A 115 -12.76 -16.22 -24.29
CA TRP A 115 -13.57 -16.01 -25.51
C TRP A 115 -15.02 -16.54 -25.38
N PRO A 116 -16.06 -15.80 -25.84
CA PRO A 116 -16.17 -14.33 -25.88
C PRO A 116 -17.38 -13.80 -25.09
N ILE A 117 -17.40 -12.48 -24.94
CA ILE A 117 -18.49 -11.61 -24.47
C ILE A 117 -18.41 -11.31 -22.96
N PHE A 118 -17.50 -10.39 -22.63
CA PHE A 118 -17.57 -9.46 -21.50
C PHE A 118 -18.05 -10.02 -20.15
N GLY A 119 -17.14 -10.73 -19.48
CA GLY A 119 -17.25 -11.02 -18.05
C GLY A 119 -15.85 -11.18 -17.48
N VAL A 120 -15.19 -10.06 -17.14
CA VAL A 120 -13.89 -10.13 -16.45
C VAL A 120 -14.17 -10.33 -14.96
N ASP A 121 -14.27 -11.58 -14.54
CA ASP A 121 -14.29 -11.93 -13.13
C ASP A 121 -12.84 -11.98 -12.61
N PHE A 122 -12.43 -10.89 -11.97
CA PHE A 122 -11.19 -10.85 -11.21
C PHE A 122 -11.39 -11.60 -9.89
N GLN A 123 -10.99 -12.87 -9.84
CA GLN A 123 -10.96 -13.60 -8.58
C GLN A 123 -9.54 -13.53 -7.99
N VAL A 124 -9.33 -12.59 -7.05
CA VAL A 124 -8.13 -12.54 -6.23
C VAL A 124 -8.28 -13.59 -5.12
N VAL A 125 -7.59 -14.72 -5.25
CA VAL A 125 -7.55 -15.75 -4.20
C VAL A 125 -6.21 -15.62 -3.48
N PRO A 126 -6.16 -15.06 -2.25
CA PRO A 126 -4.92 -15.01 -1.50
C PRO A 126 -4.59 -16.41 -0.98
N THR A 127 -3.51 -17.02 -1.46
CA THR A 127 -2.87 -18.14 -0.76
C THR A 127 -1.91 -17.56 0.28
N VAL A 128 -2.22 -17.78 1.55
CA VAL A 128 -1.31 -17.49 2.66
C VAL A 128 -0.33 -18.65 2.74
N VAL A 129 0.91 -18.43 2.32
CA VAL A 129 1.98 -19.43 2.41
C VAL A 129 2.96 -18.97 3.48
N GLN A 130 3.18 -19.79 4.50
CA GLN A 130 4.35 -19.62 5.38
C GLN A 130 5.59 -20.04 4.59
N GLY A 131 6.49 -19.10 4.33
CA GLY A 131 7.70 -19.35 3.54
C GLY A 131 8.79 -18.32 3.81
N ILE A 132 10.02 -18.65 3.41
CA ILE A 132 11.21 -17.79 3.51
C ILE A 132 11.55 -17.30 2.09
N GLY A 133 11.65 -15.99 1.90
CA GLY A 133 12.02 -15.45 0.59
C GLY A 133 12.24 -13.94 0.59
N THR A 134 13.25 -13.49 -0.17
CA THR A 134 13.53 -12.09 -0.46
C THR A 134 13.30 -11.83 -1.94
N VAL A 135 12.12 -11.34 -2.30
CA VAL A 135 11.83 -10.94 -3.68
C VAL A 135 11.23 -9.53 -3.66
N LEU A 136 11.74 -8.65 -4.53
CA LEU A 136 11.01 -7.48 -4.99
C LEU A 136 9.68 -7.99 -5.57
N SER A 137 8.59 -7.90 -4.83
CA SER A 137 7.37 -8.56 -5.25
C SER A 137 6.77 -7.93 -6.52
N ALA A 138 7.02 -8.56 -7.66
CA ALA A 138 6.31 -8.27 -8.91
C ALA A 138 4.77 -8.30 -8.70
N ALA A 139 4.32 -9.05 -7.69
CA ALA A 139 2.95 -9.15 -7.23
C ALA A 139 2.41 -7.84 -6.62
N GLY A 140 3.19 -7.12 -5.79
CA GLY A 140 2.82 -5.83 -5.22
C GLY A 140 2.69 -4.74 -6.29
N PHE A 141 3.63 -4.71 -7.23
CA PHE A 141 3.53 -3.87 -8.43
C PHE A 141 2.30 -4.20 -9.28
N GLY A 142 1.96 -5.48 -9.44
CA GLY A 142 0.78 -5.92 -10.18
C GLY A 142 -0.52 -5.43 -9.54
N VAL A 143 -0.66 -5.54 -8.22
CA VAL A 143 -1.83 -5.03 -7.48
C VAL A 143 -1.93 -3.52 -7.60
N LEU A 144 -0.82 -2.80 -7.43
CA LEU A 144 -0.82 -1.35 -7.60
C LEU A 144 -1.15 -0.92 -9.03
N GLY A 145 -0.59 -1.59 -10.03
CA GLY A 145 -0.94 -1.40 -11.43
C GLY A 145 -2.42 -1.65 -11.71
N LEU A 146 -3.02 -2.65 -11.08
CA LEU A 146 -4.45 -2.97 -11.20
C LEU A 146 -5.33 -1.92 -10.52
N LEU A 147 -4.99 -1.51 -9.30
CA LEU A 147 -5.66 -0.40 -8.61
C LEU A 147 -5.57 0.90 -9.42
N LEU A 148 -4.44 1.12 -10.10
CA LEU A 148 -4.25 2.26 -11.00
C LEU A 148 -5.09 2.15 -12.26
N GLY A 149 -5.13 1.00 -12.91
CA GLY A 149 -6.00 0.76 -14.07
C GLY A 149 -7.47 1.00 -13.72
N LEU A 150 -7.94 0.45 -12.60
CA LEU A 150 -9.29 0.69 -12.08
C LEU A 150 -9.54 2.18 -11.76
N TRP A 151 -8.55 2.86 -11.19
CA TRP A 151 -8.63 4.28 -10.88
C TRP A 151 -8.69 5.16 -12.14
N THR A 152 -7.89 4.88 -13.17
CA THR A 152 -7.91 5.60 -14.45
C THR A 152 -9.26 5.41 -15.14
N VAL A 153 -9.78 4.19 -15.18
CA VAL A 153 -11.10 3.90 -15.76
C VAL A 153 -12.22 4.63 -15.02
N ASN A 154 -12.18 4.68 -13.69
CA ASN A 154 -13.24 5.31 -12.89
C ASN A 154 -13.16 6.85 -12.89
N SER A 155 -11.96 7.43 -13.04
CA SER A 155 -11.77 8.88 -13.15
C SER A 155 -12.18 9.44 -14.51
N LEU A 156 -12.04 8.66 -15.59
CA LEU A 156 -12.53 9.02 -16.93
C LEU A 156 -14.06 9.00 -17.03
N ARG A 157 -14.76 8.23 -16.18
CA ARG A 157 -16.23 8.18 -16.12
C ARG A 157 -16.89 9.33 -15.36
N ARG A 158 -16.12 10.17 -14.67
CA ARG A 158 -16.63 11.30 -13.87
C ARG A 158 -16.47 12.66 -14.56
N LYS A 159 -16.20 12.66 -15.86
CA LYS A 159 -16.33 13.82 -16.74
C LYS A 159 -17.56 13.62 -17.62
#